data_AF-A0A978SUQ7-F1
#
_entry.id   AF-A0A978SUQ7-F1
#
_cell.length_a   1.000
_cell.length_b   1.000
_cell.length_c   1.000
_cell.angle_alpha   90.00
_cell.angle_beta   90.00
_cell.angle_gamma   90.00
#
_symmetry.space_group_name_H-M   'P 1'
#
loop_
_entity.id
_entity.type
_entity.pdbx_description
1 polymer ?
#
loop_
_entity_poly.entity_id
_entity_poly.type
_entity_poly.pdbx_seq_one_letter_code
_entity_poly.pdbx_strand_id
1 'polypeptide(L)'
;MISCLQLDSYLQQLLEQNSKLETTENLEGTIVWKGGGGDERWSNPLNWWGKRVPLPGERVVFDGRSIGDAVVDCEVTVKSLEISSEYIGTVTSWPAGCLRARKTILIRGGVVNARLQALGDVVLAGGVVNGSLEAGGNVAIASGNIHCYLSANGDVIIENGELVWYGGKIKGDVLLSGGNIFLAGCYYFEGDFQRTGGKISGTPSFYFIGNRPQTFNAGADKINLWDFSVLTSRFGSELNLNGQVNVCGCFCNTGTVKVLDGAVLEIAAEGSRYYNMGTIIASSTAKVIRQKLLVAVSESEDVSLRASAIKGFAPPLSSPL
;
A
#
# COMPACT_ATOMS: atom_id res chain seq x y z
N MET A 1 10.42 14.21 8.67
CA MET A 1 11.11 13.69 7.47
C MET A 1 12.07 12.62 7.94
N ILE A 2 11.69 11.35 7.80
CA ILE A 2 12.62 10.24 8.03
C ILE A 2 13.50 10.17 6.78
N SER A 3 14.80 10.36 6.95
CA SER A 3 15.75 10.34 5.83
C SER A 3 16.00 8.91 5.34
N CYS A 4 16.43 8.75 4.08
CA CYS A 4 16.82 7.46 3.51
C CYS A 4 17.82 6.69 4.40
N LEU A 5 18.73 7.40 5.09
CA LEU A 5 19.70 6.81 6.02
C LEU A 5 19.05 6.23 7.30
N GLN A 6 17.88 6.73 7.70
CA GLN A 6 17.14 6.19 8.85
C GLN A 6 16.35 4.92 8.48
N LEU A 7 15.99 4.73 7.21
CA LEU A 7 15.35 3.52 6.70
C LEU A 7 16.32 2.34 6.67
N ASP A 8 17.50 2.54 6.07
CA ASP A 8 18.58 1.54 6.07
C ASP A 8 18.96 1.17 7.51
N SER A 9 19.09 2.15 8.40
CA SER A 9 19.39 1.91 9.82
C SER A 9 18.26 1.16 10.54
N TYR A 10 16.99 1.40 10.21
CA TYR A 10 15.86 0.73 10.83
C TYR A 10 15.76 -0.73 10.37
N LEU A 11 15.95 -1.00 9.08
CA LEU A 11 16.01 -2.36 8.57
C LEU A 11 17.23 -3.12 9.08
N GLN A 12 18.41 -2.49 9.13
CA GLN A 12 19.58 -3.11 9.76
C GLN A 12 19.33 -3.38 11.23
N GLN A 13 18.66 -2.49 11.98
CA GLN A 13 18.26 -2.76 13.36
C GLN A 13 17.26 -3.91 13.47
N LEU A 14 16.25 -4.00 12.60
CA LEU A 14 15.31 -5.12 12.56
C LEU A 14 16.02 -6.43 12.21
N LEU A 15 16.89 -6.42 11.21
CA LEU A 15 17.69 -7.58 10.80
C LEU A 15 18.67 -7.99 11.91
N GLU A 16 19.28 -7.05 12.61
CA GLU A 16 20.21 -7.28 13.73
C GLU A 16 19.48 -7.75 14.99
N GLN A 17 18.28 -7.24 15.28
CA GLN A 17 17.43 -7.76 16.36
C GLN A 17 17.02 -9.20 16.05
N ASN A 18 16.71 -9.50 14.78
CA ASN A 18 16.38 -10.85 14.35
C ASN A 18 17.61 -11.79 14.35
N SER A 19 18.83 -11.30 14.08
CA SER A 19 20.06 -12.12 14.17
C SER A 19 20.53 -12.33 15.61
N LYS A 20 20.32 -11.36 16.52
CA LYS A 20 20.58 -11.53 17.96
C LYS A 20 19.65 -12.55 18.62
N LEU A 21 18.45 -12.77 18.06
CA LEU A 21 17.59 -13.90 18.44
C LEU A 21 18.22 -15.27 18.11
N GLU A 22 19.27 -15.34 17.29
CA GLU A 22 19.95 -16.61 16.95
C GLU A 22 21.05 -17.00 17.93
N THR A 23 21.54 -16.07 18.76
CA THR A 23 22.79 -16.29 19.52
C THR A 23 22.66 -16.25 21.04
N THR A 24 21.50 -15.88 21.63
CA THR A 24 21.39 -15.76 23.09
C THR A 24 20.09 -16.24 23.75
N GLU A 25 19.07 -16.68 23.02
CA GLU A 25 17.99 -17.48 23.62
C GLU A 25 18.29 -18.96 23.39
N ASN A 26 18.38 -19.71 24.48
CA ASN A 26 18.33 -21.17 24.57
C ASN A 26 17.51 -21.74 23.39
N LEU A 27 17.99 -22.80 22.71
CA LEU A 27 17.26 -23.55 21.66
C LEU A 27 15.88 -24.08 22.12
N GLU A 28 15.53 -23.90 23.39
CA GLU A 28 14.19 -24.06 23.93
C GLU A 28 13.22 -23.11 23.23
N GLY A 29 12.35 -23.70 22.41
CA GLY A 29 11.28 -22.98 21.73
C GLY A 29 11.57 -22.66 20.25
N THR A 30 12.55 -23.31 19.62
CA THR A 30 12.62 -23.36 18.15
C THR A 30 12.19 -24.74 17.65
N ILE A 31 11.40 -24.78 16.58
CA ILE A 31 11.01 -26.01 15.90
C ILE A 31 11.17 -25.85 14.39
N VAL A 32 11.66 -26.90 13.75
CA VAL A 32 12.16 -26.82 12.37
C VAL A 32 11.42 -27.81 11.50
N TRP A 33 10.96 -27.33 10.34
CA TRP A 33 10.34 -28.17 9.33
C TRP A 33 11.35 -29.16 8.71
N LYS A 34 10.98 -30.43 8.61
CA LYS A 34 11.78 -31.46 7.94
C LYS A 34 11.11 -32.16 6.75
N GLY A 35 9.78 -32.02 6.59
CA GLY A 35 9.04 -32.58 5.45
C GLY A 35 9.14 -34.10 5.24
N GLY A 36 9.56 -34.86 6.25
CA GLY A 36 9.92 -36.29 6.15
C GLY A 36 8.97 -37.24 6.90
N GLY A 37 7.71 -36.86 7.06
CA GLY A 37 6.69 -37.59 7.83
C GLY A 37 5.74 -38.45 6.99
N GLY A 38 5.99 -38.56 5.68
CA GLY A 38 5.15 -39.32 4.73
C GLY A 38 4.03 -38.51 4.08
N ASP A 39 3.82 -37.27 4.52
CA ASP A 39 2.94 -36.26 3.92
C ASP A 39 3.55 -34.85 4.10
N GLU A 40 2.88 -33.82 3.60
CA GLU A 40 3.32 -32.41 3.70
C GLU A 40 2.58 -31.64 4.80
N ARG A 41 1.81 -32.31 5.66
CA ARG A 41 0.89 -31.64 6.59
C ARG A 41 1.61 -31.00 7.77
N TRP A 42 1.30 -29.75 8.05
CA TRP A 42 1.78 -29.03 9.24
C TRP A 42 1.37 -29.76 10.52
N SER A 43 0.15 -30.31 10.56
CA SER A 43 -0.39 -31.02 11.72
C SER A 43 0.29 -32.37 12.01
N ASN A 44 1.08 -32.93 11.07
CA ASN A 44 1.77 -34.20 11.26
C ASN A 44 3.06 -34.01 12.09
N PRO A 45 3.14 -34.53 13.32
CA PRO A 45 4.33 -34.45 14.16
C PRO A 45 5.61 -34.94 13.49
N LEU A 46 5.51 -35.94 12.60
CA LEU A 46 6.65 -36.52 11.92
C LEU A 46 7.25 -35.60 10.85
N ASN A 47 6.59 -34.50 10.47
CA ASN A 47 7.17 -33.48 9.59
C ASN A 47 8.03 -32.44 10.30
N TRP A 48 8.11 -32.51 11.63
CA TRP A 48 8.88 -31.57 12.44
C TRP A 48 10.06 -32.26 13.12
N TRP A 49 11.17 -31.53 13.24
CA TRP A 49 12.22 -31.90 14.17
C TRP A 49 11.68 -31.93 15.61
N GLY A 50 12.04 -32.98 16.36
CA GLY A 50 11.46 -33.23 17.69
C GLY A 50 10.15 -34.04 17.66
N LYS A 51 9.65 -34.43 16.49
CA LYS A 51 8.47 -35.32 16.32
C LYS A 51 7.21 -34.82 17.03
N ARG A 52 6.95 -33.51 16.98
CA ARG A 52 5.77 -32.84 17.54
C ARG A 52 5.42 -31.62 16.72
N VAL A 53 4.17 -31.16 16.79
CA VAL A 53 3.76 -29.91 16.14
C VAL A 53 4.29 -28.69 16.91
N PRO A 54 4.45 -27.53 16.23
CA PRO A 54 4.81 -26.27 16.88
C PRO A 54 3.79 -25.83 17.94
N LEU A 55 4.29 -25.29 19.05
CA LEU A 55 3.48 -24.65 20.09
C LEU A 55 3.43 -23.12 19.89
N PRO A 56 2.42 -22.43 20.46
CA PRO A 56 2.28 -20.98 20.28
C PRO A 56 3.42 -20.11 20.81
N GLY A 57 4.28 -20.65 21.69
CA GLY A 57 5.45 -19.96 22.24
C GLY A 57 6.71 -20.09 21.37
N GLU A 58 6.64 -20.79 20.24
CA GLU A 58 7.83 -21.24 19.53
C GLU A 58 8.11 -20.47 18.24
N ARG A 59 9.40 -20.35 17.90
CA ARG A 59 9.88 -19.92 16.58
C ARG A 59 9.81 -21.11 15.63
N VAL A 60 9.09 -20.96 14.54
CA VAL A 60 9.09 -21.94 13.44
C VAL A 60 10.12 -21.54 12.40
N VAL A 61 10.93 -22.50 11.96
CA VAL A 61 11.97 -22.29 10.96
C VAL A 61 11.81 -23.27 9.79
N PHE A 62 11.84 -22.72 8.58
CA PHE A 62 12.05 -23.42 7.32
C PHE A 62 13.44 -23.06 6.80
N ASP A 63 14.33 -24.04 6.69
CA ASP A 63 15.70 -23.83 6.23
C ASP A 63 16.23 -24.91 5.29
N GLY A 64 17.50 -24.80 4.89
CA GLY A 64 18.15 -25.68 3.94
C GLY A 64 18.23 -27.15 4.35
N ARG A 65 17.82 -27.51 5.58
CA ARG A 65 17.72 -28.91 6.02
C ARG A 65 16.55 -29.66 5.38
N SER A 66 15.57 -28.95 4.82
CA SER A 66 14.44 -29.52 4.10
C SER A 66 14.18 -28.78 2.81
N ILE A 67 13.83 -29.53 1.77
CA ILE A 67 13.28 -28.97 0.52
C ILE A 67 11.79 -29.31 0.37
N GLY A 68 11.22 -30.04 1.34
CA GLY A 68 9.85 -30.52 1.27
C GLY A 68 8.85 -29.39 1.47
N ASP A 69 7.78 -29.41 0.67
CA ASP A 69 6.65 -28.49 0.80
C ASP A 69 5.92 -28.70 2.13
N ALA A 70 5.23 -27.66 2.58
CA ALA A 70 4.41 -27.67 3.78
C ALA A 70 3.01 -27.15 3.50
N VAL A 71 2.01 -27.92 3.93
CA VAL A 71 0.59 -27.58 3.87
C VAL A 71 0.12 -27.25 5.28
N VAL A 72 -0.18 -25.98 5.52
CA VAL A 72 -0.81 -25.49 6.76
C VAL A 72 -2.28 -25.91 6.75
N ASP A 73 -2.54 -27.11 7.25
CA ASP A 73 -3.83 -27.80 7.24
C ASP A 73 -4.70 -27.53 8.48
N CYS A 74 -4.24 -26.67 9.38
CA CYS A 74 -4.98 -26.18 10.54
C CYS A 74 -4.69 -24.69 10.79
N GLU A 75 -5.50 -24.02 11.62
CA GLU A 75 -5.14 -22.69 12.11
C GLU A 75 -3.93 -22.79 13.04
N VAL A 76 -2.92 -21.97 12.80
CA VAL A 76 -1.67 -22.01 13.55
C VAL A 76 -1.33 -20.63 14.07
N THR A 77 -0.87 -20.58 15.31
CA THR A 77 -0.27 -19.38 15.90
C THR A 77 1.05 -19.79 16.52
N VAL A 78 2.12 -19.08 16.18
CA VAL A 78 3.49 -19.32 16.68
C VAL A 78 4.08 -18.01 17.23
N LYS A 79 5.21 -18.06 17.93
CA LYS A 79 5.91 -16.85 18.43
C LYS A 79 6.43 -16.04 17.25
N SER A 80 7.16 -16.69 16.34
CA SER A 80 7.66 -16.11 15.10
C SER A 80 7.78 -17.17 14.00
N LEU A 81 7.80 -16.73 12.76
CA LEU A 81 8.01 -17.58 11.59
C LEU A 81 9.23 -17.07 10.82
N GLU A 82 10.09 -18.01 10.44
CA GLU A 82 11.21 -17.72 9.55
C GLU A 82 11.30 -18.72 8.42
N ILE A 83 11.49 -18.19 7.22
CA ILE A 83 11.84 -18.94 6.02
C ILE A 83 13.18 -18.41 5.53
N SER A 84 14.24 -19.18 5.75
CA SER A 84 15.58 -18.79 5.32
C SER A 84 15.71 -18.81 3.80
N SER A 85 16.75 -18.18 3.26
CA SER A 85 17.05 -18.16 1.83
C SER A 85 17.42 -19.54 1.26
N GLU A 86 17.82 -20.48 2.12
CA GLU A 86 18.20 -21.84 1.71
C GLU A 86 17.00 -22.76 1.55
N TYR A 87 15.85 -22.40 2.13
CA TYR A 87 14.62 -23.15 1.90
C TYR A 87 14.07 -22.83 0.51
N ILE A 88 13.89 -23.87 -0.30
CA ILE A 88 13.39 -23.75 -1.69
C ILE A 88 11.99 -24.36 -1.89
N GLY A 89 11.41 -24.93 -0.83
CA GLY A 89 10.07 -25.51 -0.89
C GLY A 89 8.97 -24.46 -0.85
N THR A 90 7.74 -24.95 -0.85
CA THR A 90 6.51 -24.15 -0.84
C THR A 90 5.76 -24.32 0.48
N VAL A 91 5.43 -23.21 1.14
CA VAL A 91 4.50 -23.17 2.27
C VAL A 91 3.14 -22.71 1.77
N THR A 92 2.13 -23.57 1.85
CA THR A 92 0.76 -23.28 1.38
C THR A 92 -0.23 -23.29 2.54
N SER A 93 -1.11 -22.28 2.62
CA SER A 93 -2.23 -22.27 3.55
C SER A 93 -3.55 -22.11 2.78
N TRP A 94 -4.24 -23.20 2.46
CA TRP A 94 -5.50 -23.16 1.73
C TRP A 94 -6.40 -24.37 2.03
N PRO A 95 -7.74 -24.22 2.14
CA PRO A 95 -8.51 -22.98 2.26
C PRO A 95 -8.70 -22.52 3.73
N ALA A 96 -8.30 -23.31 4.72
CA ALA A 96 -8.62 -23.08 6.14
C ALA A 96 -7.43 -22.61 7.02
N GLY A 97 -6.20 -22.72 6.55
CA GLY A 97 -5.01 -22.31 7.31
C GLY A 97 -4.76 -20.81 7.22
N CYS A 98 -4.64 -20.13 8.36
CA CYS A 98 -3.97 -18.84 8.46
C CYS A 98 -2.69 -19.04 9.27
N LEU A 99 -1.57 -18.58 8.73
CA LEU A 99 -0.27 -18.68 9.38
C LEU A 99 -0.04 -17.41 10.20
N ARG A 100 -0.31 -17.51 11.52
CA ARG A 100 -0.19 -16.36 12.43
C ARG A 100 1.12 -16.40 13.23
N ALA A 101 1.78 -15.27 13.33
CA ALA A 101 2.91 -15.04 14.24
C ALA A 101 2.57 -13.96 15.27
N ARG A 102 2.92 -14.18 16.54
CA ARG A 102 2.72 -13.17 17.60
C ARG A 102 3.74 -12.03 17.54
N LYS A 103 4.92 -12.29 16.99
CA LYS A 103 5.97 -11.31 16.76
C LYS A 103 6.16 -11.16 15.26
N THR A 104 7.28 -11.65 14.75
CA THR A 104 7.76 -11.36 13.40
C THR A 104 7.51 -12.53 12.45
N ILE A 105 7.20 -12.19 11.20
CA ILE A 105 7.34 -13.08 10.04
C ILE A 105 8.53 -12.60 9.22
N LEU A 106 9.52 -13.45 9.00
CA LEU A 106 10.70 -13.17 8.18
C LEU A 106 10.78 -14.17 7.01
N ILE A 107 10.78 -13.66 5.79
CA ILE A 107 10.86 -14.49 4.57
C ILE A 107 12.07 -14.02 3.75
N ARG A 108 13.00 -14.94 3.50
CA ARG A 108 14.20 -14.74 2.69
C ARG A 108 14.27 -15.68 1.48
N GLY A 109 13.46 -16.73 1.45
CA GLY A 109 13.46 -17.76 0.43
C GLY A 109 12.11 -18.46 0.28
N GLY A 110 12.10 -19.51 -0.52
CA GLY A 110 10.92 -20.34 -0.79
C GLY A 110 9.78 -19.63 -1.50
N VAL A 111 8.67 -20.36 -1.62
CA VAL A 111 7.38 -19.84 -2.09
C VAL A 111 6.38 -19.91 -0.95
N VAL A 112 5.69 -18.81 -0.66
CA VAL A 112 4.66 -18.74 0.37
C VAL A 112 3.33 -18.40 -0.27
N ASN A 113 2.44 -19.39 -0.36
CA ASN A 113 1.10 -19.26 -0.88
C ASN A 113 0.10 -19.27 0.29
N ALA A 114 0.05 -18.17 1.04
CA ALA A 114 -0.61 -18.17 2.34
C ALA A 114 -1.28 -16.84 2.70
N ARG A 115 -2.20 -16.91 3.67
CA ARG A 115 -2.62 -15.76 4.46
C ARG A 115 -1.68 -15.63 5.65
N LEU A 116 -0.82 -14.60 5.60
CA LEU A 116 0.13 -14.26 6.65
C LEU A 116 -0.44 -13.19 7.57
N GLN A 117 -0.38 -13.44 8.88
CA GLN A 117 -0.74 -12.45 9.88
C GLN A 117 0.34 -12.36 10.96
N ALA A 118 0.99 -11.21 11.07
CA ALA A 118 1.89 -10.91 12.18
C ALA A 118 1.19 -9.94 13.14
N LEU A 119 1.19 -10.21 14.44
CA LEU A 119 0.82 -9.18 15.43
C LEU A 119 1.93 -8.13 15.59
N GLY A 120 3.17 -8.48 15.25
CA GLY A 120 4.29 -7.55 15.11
C GLY A 120 4.59 -7.28 13.63
N ASP A 121 5.88 -7.36 13.29
CA ASP A 121 6.38 -6.94 11.99
C ASP A 121 6.41 -8.07 10.95
N VAL A 122 6.40 -7.68 9.67
CA VAL A 122 6.69 -8.59 8.55
C VAL A 122 7.90 -8.06 7.78
N VAL A 123 8.89 -8.92 7.57
CA VAL A 123 10.10 -8.61 6.81
C VAL A 123 10.22 -9.56 5.64
N LEU A 124 10.17 -9.00 4.43
CA LEU A 124 10.30 -9.71 3.16
C LEU A 124 11.63 -9.31 2.53
N ALA A 125 12.61 -10.20 2.59
CA ALA A 125 13.97 -9.99 2.14
C ALA A 125 14.39 -11.04 1.10
N GLY A 126 13.41 -11.55 0.34
CA GLY A 126 13.58 -12.53 -0.72
C GLY A 126 12.33 -13.40 -0.90
N GLY A 127 12.50 -14.49 -1.63
CA GLY A 127 11.43 -15.47 -1.89
C GLY A 127 10.29 -14.95 -2.77
N VAL A 128 9.23 -15.76 -2.82
CA VAL A 128 7.96 -15.42 -3.47
C VAL A 128 6.84 -15.45 -2.43
N VAL A 129 6.03 -14.40 -2.35
CA VAL A 129 4.89 -14.35 -1.43
C VAL A 129 3.62 -14.05 -2.20
N ASN A 130 2.66 -14.97 -2.15
CA ASN A 130 1.35 -14.87 -2.77
C ASN A 130 0.26 -14.96 -1.70
N GLY A 131 -0.74 -14.07 -1.76
CA GLY A 131 -1.94 -14.16 -0.93
C GLY A 131 -2.28 -12.85 -0.22
N SER A 132 -2.35 -12.89 1.11
CA SER A 132 -2.66 -11.71 1.92
C SER A 132 -1.70 -11.59 3.09
N LEU A 133 -1.35 -10.36 3.43
CA LEU A 133 -0.40 -9.99 4.47
C LEU A 133 -1.03 -8.93 5.35
N GLU A 134 -1.15 -9.24 6.64
CA GLU A 134 -1.57 -8.29 7.66
C GLU A 134 -0.49 -8.18 8.73
N ALA A 135 0.01 -6.97 8.97
CA ALA A 135 0.96 -6.67 10.03
C ALA A 135 0.33 -5.78 11.11
N GLY A 136 0.44 -6.20 12.36
CA GLY A 136 0.12 -5.39 13.52
C GLY A 136 1.18 -4.32 13.81
N GLY A 137 2.40 -4.50 13.29
CA GLY A 137 3.47 -3.52 13.25
C GLY A 137 3.79 -3.09 11.82
N ASN A 138 5.09 -3.03 11.52
CA ASN A 138 5.65 -2.55 10.26
C ASN A 138 5.77 -3.67 9.22
N VAL A 139 5.72 -3.30 7.94
CA VAL A 139 6.07 -4.18 6.83
C VAL A 139 7.29 -3.62 6.14
N ALA A 140 8.35 -4.42 6.04
CA ALA A 140 9.55 -4.04 5.31
C ALA A 140 9.82 -5.01 4.16
N ILE A 141 9.90 -4.47 2.95
CA ILE A 141 10.15 -5.19 1.70
C ILE A 141 11.52 -4.75 1.20
N ALA A 142 12.54 -5.53 1.54
CA ALA A 142 13.91 -5.33 1.09
C ALA A 142 14.15 -5.96 -0.29
N SER A 143 13.48 -7.06 -0.62
CA SER A 143 13.52 -7.73 -1.93
C SER A 143 12.45 -8.84 -2.02
N GLY A 144 12.36 -9.49 -3.19
CA GLY A 144 11.47 -10.64 -3.45
C GLY A 144 10.47 -10.38 -4.57
N ASN A 145 9.61 -11.37 -4.85
CA ASN A 145 8.45 -11.24 -5.73
C ASN A 145 7.17 -11.39 -4.89
N ILE A 146 6.40 -10.32 -4.75
CA ILE A 146 5.30 -10.26 -3.79
C ILE A 146 4.01 -9.91 -4.53
N HIS A 147 3.00 -10.75 -4.36
CA HIS A 147 1.68 -10.61 -4.94
C HIS A 147 0.64 -10.70 -3.82
N CYS A 148 0.23 -9.56 -3.25
CA CYS A 148 -0.63 -9.60 -2.09
C CYS A 148 -1.58 -8.40 -1.91
N TYR A 149 -2.64 -8.66 -1.16
CA TYR A 149 -3.30 -7.62 -0.37
C TYR A 149 -2.45 -7.37 0.88
N LEU A 150 -2.04 -6.13 1.10
CA LEU A 150 -1.13 -5.75 2.19
C LEU A 150 -1.79 -4.69 3.05
N SER A 151 -1.93 -4.99 4.34
CA SER A 151 -2.35 -4.02 5.36
C SER A 151 -1.36 -3.98 6.52
N ALA A 152 -1.12 -2.78 7.05
CA ALA A 152 -0.19 -2.57 8.16
C ALA A 152 -0.78 -1.54 9.14
N ASN A 153 -0.67 -1.84 10.43
CA ASN A 153 -0.94 -0.86 11.49
C ASN A 153 0.26 0.09 11.71
N GLY A 154 1.46 -0.30 11.29
CA GLY A 154 2.65 0.55 11.24
C GLY A 154 2.96 1.01 9.82
N ASP A 155 4.25 1.25 9.59
CA ASP A 155 4.81 1.75 8.34
C ASP A 155 4.99 0.62 7.32
N VAL A 156 4.93 0.97 6.03
CA VAL A 156 5.30 0.10 4.92
C VAL A 156 6.52 0.67 4.23
N ILE A 157 7.63 -0.07 4.32
CA ILE A 157 8.93 0.31 3.78
C ILE A 157 9.22 -0.58 2.59
N ILE A 158 9.49 0.01 1.42
CA ILE A 158 9.78 -0.71 0.18
C ILE A 158 11.08 -0.18 -0.42
N GLU A 159 12.11 -1.01 -0.36
CA GLU A 159 13.45 -0.66 -0.84
C GLU A 159 13.76 -1.27 -2.19
N ASN A 160 13.31 -2.49 -2.44
CA ASN A 160 13.54 -3.18 -3.69
C ASN A 160 12.54 -4.33 -3.91
N GLY A 161 12.69 -5.03 -5.04
CA GLY A 161 11.87 -6.19 -5.40
C GLY A 161 10.75 -5.87 -6.39
N GLU A 162 9.97 -6.89 -6.70
CA GLU A 162 8.77 -6.82 -7.53
C GLU A 162 7.54 -6.95 -6.62
N LEU A 163 6.66 -5.95 -6.63
CA LEU A 163 5.45 -5.95 -5.82
C LEU A 163 4.22 -5.71 -6.69
N VAL A 164 3.36 -6.71 -6.77
CA VAL A 164 1.97 -6.56 -7.21
C VAL A 164 1.11 -6.39 -5.96
N TRP A 165 0.70 -5.15 -5.71
CA TRP A 165 -0.13 -4.81 -4.56
C TRP A 165 -1.58 -4.70 -5.02
N TYR A 166 -2.48 -5.46 -4.40
CA TYR A 166 -3.90 -5.49 -4.76
C TYR A 166 -4.76 -4.50 -3.94
N GLY A 167 -4.14 -3.74 -3.03
CA GLY A 167 -4.80 -2.81 -2.13
C GLY A 167 -4.61 -3.16 -0.65
N GLY A 168 -5.22 -2.34 0.21
CA GLY A 168 -5.22 -2.52 1.65
C GLY A 168 -5.21 -1.20 2.43
N LYS A 169 -5.05 -1.30 3.74
CA LYS A 169 -5.08 -0.17 4.66
C LYS A 169 -3.76 -0.04 5.42
N ILE A 170 -3.16 1.14 5.31
CA ILE A 170 -1.92 1.49 6.00
C ILE A 170 -2.20 2.61 7.00
N LYS A 171 -1.93 2.34 8.27
CA LYS A 171 -2.09 3.35 9.33
C LYS A 171 -0.85 4.22 9.52
N GLY A 172 0.34 3.62 9.40
CA GLY A 172 1.60 4.35 9.37
C GLY A 172 1.87 4.99 8.03
N ASP A 173 3.14 5.28 7.78
CA ASP A 173 3.62 5.90 6.56
C ASP A 173 4.03 4.84 5.51
N VAL A 174 3.92 5.16 4.23
CA VAL A 174 4.49 4.38 3.13
C VAL A 174 5.76 5.06 2.66
N LEU A 175 6.88 4.36 2.73
CA LEU A 175 8.20 4.84 2.28
C LEU A 175 8.70 3.94 1.16
N LEU A 176 8.86 4.51 -0.03
CA LEU A 176 9.22 3.79 -1.25
C LEU A 176 10.50 4.39 -1.83
N SER A 177 11.61 3.68 -1.67
CA SER A 177 12.94 4.09 -2.14
C SER A 177 13.40 3.33 -3.38
N GLY A 178 12.82 2.16 -3.70
CA GLY A 178 13.18 1.39 -4.90
C GLY A 178 12.15 0.33 -5.30
N GLY A 179 12.60 -0.61 -6.15
CA GLY A 179 11.77 -1.71 -6.68
C GLY A 179 10.82 -1.33 -7.83
N ASN A 180 10.11 -2.33 -8.33
CA ASN A 180 9.06 -2.21 -9.34
C ASN A 180 7.72 -2.59 -8.73
N ILE A 181 6.80 -1.63 -8.68
CA ILE A 181 5.51 -1.78 -7.99
C ILE A 181 4.38 -1.60 -8.99
N PHE A 182 3.51 -2.59 -9.08
CA PHE A 182 2.26 -2.53 -9.80
C PHE A 182 1.10 -2.40 -8.80
N LEU A 183 0.37 -1.28 -8.86
CA LEU A 183 -0.73 -0.98 -7.97
C LEU A 183 -2.07 -1.28 -8.68
N ALA A 184 -2.80 -2.28 -8.18
CA ALA A 184 -3.95 -2.87 -8.88
C ALA A 184 -5.31 -2.68 -8.20
N GLY A 185 -5.42 -1.83 -7.17
CA GLY A 185 -6.64 -1.75 -6.36
C GLY A 185 -6.82 -0.45 -5.58
N CYS A 186 -7.45 -0.56 -4.41
CA CYS A 186 -7.80 0.56 -3.54
C CYS A 186 -6.90 0.61 -2.30
N TYR A 187 -6.42 1.80 -1.98
CA TYR A 187 -5.44 2.02 -0.91
C TYR A 187 -5.93 3.08 0.05
N TYR A 188 -5.93 2.77 1.34
CA TYR A 188 -6.35 3.65 2.40
C TYR A 188 -5.16 4.03 3.26
N PHE A 189 -4.82 5.32 3.29
CA PHE A 189 -3.67 5.84 4.02
C PHE A 189 -4.15 6.72 5.18
N GLU A 190 -3.77 6.38 6.42
CA GLU A 190 -3.89 7.28 7.58
C GLU A 190 -2.56 8.04 7.87
N GLY A 191 -1.44 7.59 7.28
CA GLY A 191 -0.15 8.28 7.30
C GLY A 191 0.28 8.83 5.94
N ASP A 192 1.55 9.18 5.83
CA ASP A 192 2.13 9.78 4.62
C ASP A 192 2.40 8.73 3.54
N PHE A 193 2.47 9.17 2.29
CA PHE A 193 3.01 8.38 1.18
C PHE A 193 4.21 9.12 0.59
N GLN A 194 5.39 8.54 0.70
CA GLN A 194 6.65 9.13 0.28
C GLN A 194 7.39 8.23 -0.70
N ARG A 195 7.42 8.65 -1.98
CA ARG A 195 8.25 8.02 -3.01
C ARG A 195 9.50 8.84 -3.28
N THR A 196 10.67 8.25 -3.04
CA THR A 196 11.98 8.83 -3.36
C THR A 196 12.71 8.09 -4.48
N GLY A 197 12.26 6.89 -4.85
CA GLY A 197 12.82 6.12 -5.96
C GLY A 197 11.85 5.07 -6.51
N GLY A 198 12.39 4.02 -7.13
CA GLY A 198 11.62 2.92 -7.71
C GLY A 198 10.67 3.31 -8.84
N LYS A 199 9.93 2.33 -9.36
CA LYS A 199 8.93 2.51 -10.43
C LYS A 199 7.55 2.11 -9.93
N ILE A 200 6.57 3.00 -10.12
CA ILE A 200 5.14 2.67 -9.92
C ILE A 200 4.47 2.55 -11.29
N SER A 201 3.62 1.54 -11.43
CA SER A 201 2.76 1.31 -12.59
C SER A 201 1.35 0.90 -12.14
N GLY A 202 0.40 0.93 -13.08
CA GLY A 202 -1.03 0.74 -12.80
C GLY A 202 -1.78 2.06 -12.67
N THR A 203 -3.06 1.97 -12.31
CA THR A 203 -3.98 3.11 -12.13
C THR A 203 -4.80 2.88 -10.86
N PRO A 204 -4.19 3.01 -9.67
CA PRO A 204 -4.86 2.69 -8.41
C PRO A 204 -5.83 3.77 -7.96
N SER A 205 -6.68 3.43 -6.99
CA SER A 205 -7.48 4.41 -6.26
C SER A 205 -6.87 4.70 -4.89
N PHE A 206 -6.52 5.96 -4.63
CA PHE A 206 -5.89 6.39 -3.37
C PHE A 206 -6.89 7.17 -2.51
N TYR A 207 -6.98 6.78 -1.24
CA TYR A 207 -7.86 7.37 -0.24
C TYR A 207 -7.02 7.81 0.96
N PHE A 208 -6.80 9.11 1.09
CA PHE A 208 -6.18 9.71 2.27
C PHE A 208 -7.28 9.97 3.31
N ILE A 209 -7.23 9.22 4.42
CA ILE A 209 -8.27 9.15 5.44
C ILE A 209 -7.78 9.50 6.85
N GLY A 210 -6.55 10.02 6.96
CA GLY A 210 -5.95 10.40 8.23
C GLY A 210 -6.66 11.57 8.90
N ASN A 211 -6.49 11.68 10.22
CA ASN A 211 -7.01 12.79 11.03
C ASN A 211 -5.94 13.84 11.36
N ARG A 212 -4.76 13.73 10.76
CA ARG A 212 -3.63 14.66 10.85
C ARG A 212 -3.27 15.19 9.47
N PRO A 213 -2.49 16.27 9.36
CA PRO A 213 -1.85 16.62 8.09
C PRO A 213 -1.06 15.42 7.54
N GLN A 214 -1.30 15.09 6.28
CA GLN A 214 -0.63 14.02 5.54
C GLN A 214 0.16 14.63 4.38
N THR A 215 1.18 13.92 3.93
CA THR A 215 1.95 14.24 2.73
C THR A 215 1.79 13.13 1.71
N PHE A 216 1.45 13.51 0.47
CA PHE A 216 1.56 12.64 -0.69
C PHE A 216 2.67 13.16 -1.61
N ASN A 217 3.81 12.49 -1.60
CA ASN A 217 4.90 12.72 -2.53
C ASN A 217 4.93 11.63 -3.61
N ALA A 218 4.52 11.99 -4.83
CA ALA A 218 4.46 11.09 -5.98
C ALA A 218 5.85 10.66 -6.51
N GLY A 219 6.92 11.36 -6.10
CA GLY A 219 8.27 11.21 -6.62
C GLY A 219 8.52 12.09 -7.85
N ALA A 220 9.60 11.80 -8.57
CA ALA A 220 10.02 12.58 -9.74
C ALA A 220 9.09 12.38 -10.95
N ASP A 221 8.54 11.18 -11.11
CA ASP A 221 7.65 10.83 -12.22
C ASP A 221 6.19 11.08 -11.89
N LYS A 222 5.38 11.22 -12.93
CA LYS A 222 3.92 11.33 -12.82
C LYS A 222 3.29 10.01 -12.36
N ILE A 223 2.41 10.07 -11.38
CA ILE A 223 1.51 8.97 -10.99
C ILE A 223 0.13 9.20 -11.63
N ASN A 224 -0.39 8.16 -12.29
CA ASN A 224 -1.78 8.15 -12.77
C ASN A 224 -2.63 7.40 -11.76
N LEU A 225 -3.72 8.02 -11.32
CA LEU A 225 -4.68 7.46 -10.39
C LEU A 225 -6.01 7.27 -11.11
N TRP A 226 -6.71 6.18 -10.78
CA TRP A 226 -8.11 6.05 -11.12
C TRP A 226 -8.91 6.99 -10.22
N ASP A 227 -9.07 6.70 -8.93
CA ASP A 227 -9.66 7.66 -7.99
C ASP A 227 -8.61 8.29 -7.08
N PHE A 228 -8.84 9.54 -6.73
CA PHE A 228 -8.06 10.24 -5.71
C PHE A 228 -9.01 10.94 -4.75
N SER A 229 -9.02 10.46 -3.51
CA SER A 229 -9.92 10.99 -2.50
C SER A 229 -9.17 11.43 -1.25
N VAL A 230 -9.54 12.62 -0.78
CA VAL A 230 -9.15 13.19 0.52
C VAL A 230 -10.42 13.21 1.36
N LEU A 231 -10.66 12.09 2.05
CA LEU A 231 -11.88 11.81 2.78
C LEU A 231 -11.59 11.87 4.26
N THR A 232 -12.04 12.92 4.93
CA THR A 232 -11.75 13.06 6.35
C THR A 232 -13.03 13.23 7.12
N SER A 233 -13.14 12.46 8.21
CA SER A 233 -14.30 12.47 9.09
C SER A 233 -14.43 13.76 9.92
N ARG A 234 -13.43 14.64 9.88
CA ARG A 234 -13.40 15.92 10.61
C ARG A 234 -12.88 17.03 9.72
N PHE A 235 -13.57 18.17 9.71
CA PHE A 235 -13.13 19.40 9.07
C PHE A 235 -11.70 19.77 9.54
N GLY A 236 -10.79 20.06 8.62
CA GLY A 236 -9.44 20.59 8.93
C GLY A 236 -8.26 19.67 8.66
N SER A 237 -8.45 18.46 8.13
CA SER A 237 -7.34 17.67 7.63
C SER A 237 -6.70 18.31 6.40
N GLU A 238 -5.39 18.15 6.28
CA GLU A 238 -4.59 18.73 5.22
C GLU A 238 -3.85 17.61 4.48
N LEU A 239 -3.88 17.65 3.15
CA LEU A 239 -3.02 16.84 2.31
C LEU A 239 -2.05 17.76 1.57
N ASN A 240 -0.76 17.61 1.87
CA ASN A 240 0.33 18.24 1.15
C ASN A 240 0.71 17.38 -0.06
N LEU A 241 0.33 17.82 -1.25
CA LEU A 241 0.62 17.13 -2.51
C LEU A 241 1.92 17.67 -3.11
N ASN A 242 2.87 16.76 -3.29
CA ASN A 242 4.16 16.99 -3.93
C ASN A 242 4.33 16.04 -5.13
N GLY A 243 4.99 16.53 -6.19
CA GLY A 243 5.18 15.80 -7.44
C GLY A 243 4.00 15.95 -8.40
N GLN A 244 3.91 15.05 -9.38
CA GLN A 244 2.94 15.12 -10.47
C GLN A 244 1.90 14.01 -10.34
N VAL A 245 0.62 14.39 -10.25
CA VAL A 245 -0.51 13.48 -10.09
C VAL A 245 -1.55 13.77 -11.16
N ASN A 246 -1.96 12.73 -11.88
CA ASN A 246 -3.06 12.78 -12.84
C ASN A 246 -4.18 11.85 -12.36
N VAL A 247 -5.40 12.40 -12.23
CA VAL A 247 -6.59 11.67 -11.77
C VAL A 247 -7.51 11.47 -12.96
N CYS A 248 -7.65 10.21 -13.38
CA CYS A 248 -8.44 9.83 -14.55
C CYS A 248 -9.90 9.47 -14.23
N GLY A 249 -10.19 9.09 -12.98
CA GLY A 249 -11.51 8.72 -12.46
C GLY A 249 -12.03 9.77 -11.47
N CYS A 250 -12.46 9.38 -10.28
CA CYS A 250 -13.11 10.31 -9.35
C CYS A 250 -12.09 11.11 -8.51
N PHE A 251 -12.24 12.43 -8.50
CA PHE A 251 -11.59 13.31 -7.52
C PHE A 251 -12.60 13.72 -6.45
N CYS A 252 -12.36 13.31 -5.20
CA CYS A 252 -13.21 13.66 -4.05
C CYS A 252 -12.38 14.38 -2.98
N ASN A 253 -12.69 15.63 -2.67
CA ASN A 253 -12.02 16.36 -1.61
C ASN A 253 -13.03 16.93 -0.61
N THR A 254 -12.88 16.54 0.65
CA THR A 254 -13.66 17.06 1.80
C THR A 254 -12.82 17.88 2.78
N GLY A 255 -11.50 17.93 2.58
CA GLY A 255 -10.53 18.62 3.45
C GLY A 255 -9.78 19.74 2.72
N THR A 256 -8.53 20.00 3.10
CA THR A 256 -7.65 20.95 2.41
C THR A 256 -6.58 20.20 1.62
N VAL A 257 -6.49 20.44 0.32
CA VAL A 257 -5.39 19.95 -0.53
C VAL A 257 -4.44 21.11 -0.82
N LYS A 258 -3.21 21.04 -0.34
CA LYS A 258 -2.14 21.98 -0.67
C LYS A 258 -1.26 21.40 -1.76
N VAL A 259 -1.31 21.99 -2.95
CA VAL A 259 -0.42 21.65 -4.06
C VAL A 259 0.84 22.49 -3.91
N LEU A 260 1.94 21.82 -3.57
CA LEU A 260 3.22 22.47 -3.23
C LEU A 260 3.93 23.03 -4.46
N ASP A 261 4.97 23.83 -4.23
CA ASP A 261 5.76 24.42 -5.32
C ASP A 261 6.32 23.34 -6.28
N GLY A 262 6.19 23.59 -7.58
CA GLY A 262 6.54 22.66 -8.64
C GLY A 262 5.60 21.46 -8.81
N ALA A 263 4.66 21.23 -7.89
CA ALA A 263 3.73 20.11 -7.96
C ALA A 263 2.60 20.37 -8.96
N VAL A 264 2.05 19.29 -9.51
CA VAL A 264 0.97 19.33 -10.50
C VAL A 264 -0.14 18.37 -10.07
N LEU A 265 -1.35 18.89 -9.94
CA LEU A 265 -2.56 18.11 -9.80
C LEU A 265 -3.41 18.30 -11.07
N GLU A 266 -3.46 17.26 -11.90
CA GLU A 266 -4.29 17.20 -13.09
C GLU A 266 -5.52 16.31 -12.84
N ILE A 267 -6.70 16.83 -13.15
CA ILE A 267 -7.98 16.13 -13.03
C ILE A 267 -8.58 16.08 -14.44
N ALA A 268 -8.66 14.88 -15.00
CA ALA A 268 -9.09 14.64 -16.38
C ALA A 268 -10.53 15.09 -16.62
N ALA A 269 -10.89 15.39 -17.88
CA ALA A 269 -12.22 15.90 -18.25
C ALA A 269 -13.27 14.80 -18.45
N GLU A 270 -12.84 13.66 -18.97
CA GLU A 270 -13.73 12.61 -19.49
C GLU A 270 -13.91 11.50 -18.46
N GLY A 271 -15.17 11.20 -18.12
CA GLY A 271 -15.53 10.13 -17.19
C GLY A 271 -15.21 10.42 -15.71
N SER A 272 -14.42 11.44 -15.43
CA SER A 272 -14.09 11.84 -14.06
C SER A 272 -15.30 12.47 -13.36
N ARG A 273 -15.48 12.13 -12.09
CA ARG A 273 -16.41 12.84 -11.21
C ARG A 273 -15.61 13.74 -10.30
N TYR A 274 -15.95 15.02 -10.30
CA TYR A 274 -15.30 16.03 -9.46
C TYR A 274 -16.21 16.45 -8.32
N TYR A 275 -15.86 16.05 -7.09
CA TYR A 275 -16.56 16.41 -5.87
C TYR A 275 -15.60 17.14 -4.93
N ASN A 276 -15.57 18.46 -5.00
CA ASN A 276 -14.80 19.28 -4.06
C ASN A 276 -15.73 20.02 -3.10
N MET A 277 -15.86 19.50 -1.89
CA MET A 277 -16.50 20.16 -0.74
C MET A 277 -15.47 20.84 0.17
N GLY A 278 -14.18 20.66 -0.11
CA GLY A 278 -13.07 21.23 0.63
C GLY A 278 -12.39 22.41 -0.06
N THR A 279 -11.16 22.68 0.35
CA THR A 279 -10.32 23.76 -0.19
C THR A 279 -9.13 23.17 -0.97
N ILE A 280 -8.80 23.78 -2.11
CA ILE A 280 -7.54 23.49 -2.82
C ILE A 280 -6.71 24.77 -2.82
N ILE A 281 -5.49 24.69 -2.29
CA ILE A 281 -4.52 25.79 -2.22
C ILE A 281 -3.35 25.42 -3.11
N ALA A 282 -3.04 26.25 -4.10
CA ALA A 282 -1.89 26.08 -4.96
C ALA A 282 -0.79 27.06 -4.52
N SER A 283 0.44 26.55 -4.38
CA SER A 283 1.62 27.39 -4.15
C SER A 283 1.96 28.19 -5.42
N SER A 284 2.93 29.10 -5.31
CA SER A 284 3.24 30.09 -6.36
C SER A 284 3.59 29.46 -7.72
N THR A 285 4.22 28.30 -7.71
CA THR A 285 4.65 27.57 -8.92
C THR A 285 3.86 26.29 -9.17
N ALA A 286 2.88 26.00 -8.31
CA ALA A 286 2.03 24.83 -8.43
C ALA A 286 1.05 24.96 -9.60
N LYS A 287 0.62 23.82 -10.16
CA LYS A 287 -0.43 23.78 -11.18
C LYS A 287 -1.59 22.90 -10.73
N VAL A 288 -2.79 23.45 -10.79
CA VAL A 288 -4.04 22.69 -10.65
C VAL A 288 -4.78 22.79 -11.98
N ILE A 289 -4.85 21.69 -12.71
CA ILE A 289 -5.44 21.62 -14.04
C ILE A 289 -6.72 20.80 -13.92
N ARG A 290 -7.85 21.43 -14.18
CA ARG A 290 -9.11 20.74 -14.42
C ARG A 290 -9.39 20.80 -15.90
N GLN A 291 -9.29 19.67 -16.59
CA GLN A 291 -9.62 19.63 -18.00
C GLN A 291 -11.14 19.86 -18.14
N LYS A 292 -11.53 20.80 -19.02
CA LYS A 292 -12.93 21.08 -19.33
C LYS A 292 -13.38 20.06 -20.37
N LEU A 293 -14.49 19.36 -20.10
CA LEU A 293 -15.15 18.56 -21.12
C LEU A 293 -15.61 19.50 -22.25
N LEU A 294 -14.90 19.48 -23.37
CA LEU A 294 -15.38 20.07 -24.61
C LEU A 294 -16.49 19.15 -25.12
N VAL A 295 -17.72 19.45 -24.73
CA VAL A 295 -18.88 18.89 -25.44
C VAL A 295 -18.80 19.46 -26.84
N ALA A 296 -18.33 18.66 -27.80
CA ALA A 296 -18.54 18.94 -29.20
C ALA A 296 -20.06 18.91 -29.40
N VAL A 297 -20.67 20.09 -29.50
CA VAL A 297 -22.01 20.19 -30.07
C VAL A 297 -21.81 19.76 -31.51
N SER A 298 -22.25 18.56 -31.87
CA SER A 298 -22.34 18.19 -33.28
C SER A 298 -23.31 19.19 -33.91
N GLU A 299 -22.81 20.04 -34.80
CA GLU A 299 -23.63 20.81 -35.74
C GLU A 299 -24.31 19.82 -36.69
N SER A 300 -25.34 19.13 -36.19
CA SER A 300 -26.29 18.39 -37.01
C SER A 300 -27.60 18.28 -36.25
N GLU A 301 -28.26 19.42 -36.02
CA GLU A 301 -29.71 19.49 -36.17
C GLU A 301 -30.15 20.94 -36.26
N ASP A 302 -30.94 21.18 -37.30
CA ASP A 302 -31.53 22.41 -37.75
C ASP A 302 -32.53 22.94 -36.69
N VAL A 303 -32.03 23.56 -35.62
CA VAL A 303 -32.88 24.26 -34.65
C VAL A 303 -32.98 25.71 -35.07
N SER A 304 -34.03 26.00 -35.84
CA SER A 304 -34.51 27.36 -36.10
C SER A 304 -34.55 28.20 -34.81
N LEU A 305 -33.56 29.09 -34.66
CA LEU A 305 -33.56 30.14 -33.64
C LEU A 305 -34.68 31.12 -33.99
N ARG A 306 -35.85 30.95 -33.36
CA ARG A 306 -36.82 32.03 -33.22
C ARG A 306 -36.19 33.13 -32.35
N ALA A 307 -35.69 34.16 -33.02
CA ALA A 307 -35.42 35.45 -32.41
C ALA A 307 -36.71 35.97 -31.77
N SER A 308 -36.77 35.98 -30.44
CA SER A 308 -37.73 36.77 -29.68
C SER A 308 -37.00 37.93 -29.01
N ALA A 309 -36.99 39.04 -29.75
CA ALA A 309 -37.00 40.43 -29.30
C ALA A 309 -36.34 40.79 -27.96
N ILE A 310 -35.12 41.33 -28.05
CA ILE A 310 -34.70 42.46 -27.20
C ILE A 310 -35.41 43.70 -27.76
N LYS A 311 -36.44 44.19 -27.06
CA LYS A 311 -36.93 45.56 -27.20
C LYS A 311 -36.47 46.36 -25.97
N GLY A 312 -35.51 47.26 -26.20
CA GLY A 312 -35.21 48.32 -25.26
C GLY A 312 -36.33 49.36 -25.25
N PHE A 313 -36.62 49.90 -24.08
CA PHE A 313 -37.17 51.25 -23.89
C PHE A 313 -36.75 51.74 -22.50
N ALA A 314 -35.79 52.65 -22.48
CA ALA A 314 -35.62 53.60 -21.39
C ALA A 314 -36.36 54.90 -21.81
N PRO A 315 -37.24 55.47 -20.98
CA PRO A 315 -37.80 56.79 -21.23
C PRO A 315 -36.88 57.92 -20.71
N PRO A 316 -36.90 59.12 -21.33
CA PRO A 316 -36.08 60.25 -20.92
C PRO A 316 -36.76 61.14 -19.86
N LEU A 317 -35.90 61.65 -18.95
CA LEU A 317 -35.87 62.93 -18.22
C LEU A 317 -37.18 63.68 -17.82
N SER A 318 -37.23 64.07 -16.54
CA SER A 318 -37.54 65.47 -16.17
C SER A 318 -36.85 65.87 -14.87
N SER A 319 -36.23 67.05 -14.88
CA SER A 319 -35.72 67.83 -13.74
C SER A 319 -36.85 68.56 -13.02
N PRO A 320 -36.77 68.81 -11.70
CA PRO A 320 -37.61 69.81 -11.06
C PRO A 320 -36.91 71.18 -10.98
N LEU A 321 -37.76 72.21 -11.07
CA LEU A 321 -37.55 73.56 -10.52
C LEU A 321 -37.20 73.52 -9.03
#